data_AF-A0A534ZIG2-F1
#
_entry.id   AF-A0A534ZIG2-F1
#
_cell.length_a   1.000
_cell.length_b   1.000
_cell.length_c   1.000
_cell.angle_alpha   90.00
_cell.angle_beta   90.00
_cell.angle_gamma   90.00
#
_symmetry.space_group_name_H-M   'P 1'
#
loop_
_entity.id
_entity.type
_entity.pdbx_description
1 polymer ?
#
loop_
_entity_poly.entity_id
_entity_poly.type
_entity_poly.pdbx_seq_one_letter_code
_entity_poly.pdbx_strand_id
1 'polypeptide(L)' 'MTAMEQAAVGGFVTVARASEIAPGTVRVVEVDGRSLCVGFTEDGDWGAIDNVYTHDGGVLG' A
#
# COMPACT_ATOMS: atom_id res chain seq x y z
N MET A 1 13.77 -21.41 -0.93
CA MET A 1 12.94 -20.34 -0.34
C MET A 1 13.89 -19.31 0.23
N THR A 2 14.26 -18.32 -0.57
CA THR A 2 15.23 -17.28 -0.21
C THR A 2 14.56 -16.26 0.70
N ALA A 3 15.23 -15.93 1.79
CA ALA A 3 14.79 -15.04 2.84
C ALA A 3 14.34 -13.68 2.27
N MET A 4 13.10 -13.29 2.54
CA MET A 4 12.76 -11.87 2.60
C MET A 4 13.40 -11.35 3.88
N GLU A 5 14.43 -10.53 3.70
CA GLU A 5 15.08 -9.77 4.75
C GLU A 5 14.00 -9.01 5.51
N GLN A 6 13.81 -9.32 6.80
CA GLN A 6 12.89 -8.58 7.65
C GLN A 6 13.30 -7.10 7.59
N ALA A 7 12.42 -6.25 7.08
CA ALA A 7 12.58 -4.82 7.27
C ALA A 7 12.66 -4.57 8.78
N ALA A 8 13.74 -3.96 9.24
CA ALA A 8 13.92 -3.61 10.63
C ALA A 8 12.68 -2.83 11.13
N VAL A 9 12.29 -3.01 12.39
CA VAL A 9 11.30 -2.14 13.04
C VAL A 9 11.76 -0.69 12.85
N GLY A 10 11.07 0.01 11.94
CA GLY A 10 11.47 1.31 11.41
C GLY A 10 12.28 1.23 10.11
N GLY A 11 11.66 1.62 9.00
CA GLY A 11 12.30 1.71 7.68
C GLY A 11 11.30 2.03 6.57
N PHE A 12 11.80 2.45 5.40
CA PHE A 12 10.98 2.60 4.19
C PHE A 12 11.01 1.31 3.37
N VAL A 13 9.84 0.87 2.89
CA VAL A 13 9.70 -0.30 2.02
C VAL A 13 9.24 0.16 0.64
N THR A 14 9.94 -0.29 -0.41
CA THR A 14 9.52 -0.02 -1.80
C THR A 14 8.48 -1.05 -2.22
N VAL A 15 7.28 -0.60 -2.57
CA VAL A 15 6.13 -1.46 -2.88
C VAL A 15 5.63 -1.36 -4.32
N ALA A 16 5.89 -0.24 -4.99
CA ALA A 16 5.52 0.01 -6.39
C ALA A 16 6.37 1.16 -6.95
N ARG A 17 6.43 1.28 -8.28
CA ARG A 17 6.85 2.50 -8.97
C ARG A 17 5.65 3.43 -9.11
N ALA A 18 5.91 4.74 -9.03
CA ALA A 18 4.87 5.76 -9.22
C ALA A 18 4.14 5.63 -10.57
N SER A 19 4.84 5.22 -11.64
CA SER A 19 4.25 5.02 -12.98
C SER A 19 3.24 3.87 -13.06
N GLU A 20 3.16 3.02 -12.03
CA GLU A 20 2.23 1.91 -11.99
C GLU A 20 0.89 2.28 -11.33
N ILE A 21 0.75 3.50 -10.79
CA ILE A 21 -0.47 4.00 -10.14
C ILE A 21 -0.84 5.31 -10.83
N ALA A 22 -1.96 5.32 -11.52
CA ALA A 22 -2.45 6.50 -12.21
C ALA A 22 -3.13 7.47 -11.22
N PRO A 23 -3.19 8.78 -11.52
CA PRO A 23 -4.02 9.69 -10.75
C PRO A 23 -5.47 9.18 -10.65
N GLY A 24 -6.07 9.29 -9.47
CA GLY A 24 -7.41 8.81 -9.17
C GLY A 24 -7.52 7.30 -8.95
N THR A 25 -6.40 6.54 -8.94
CA THR A 25 -6.44 5.09 -8.73
C THR A 25 -5.74 4.65 -7.46
N VAL A 26 -6.12 3.44 -7.02
CA VAL A 26 -5.56 2.77 -5.85
C VAL A 26 -4.95 1.45 -6.30
N ARG A 27 -3.82 1.09 -5.68
CA ARG A 27 -3.21 -0.23 -5.78
C ARG A 27 -3.09 -0.85 -4.40
N VAL A 28 -3.49 -2.12 -4.29
CA VAL A 28 -3.26 -2.93 -3.10
C VAL A 28 -1.84 -3.49 -3.15
N VAL A 29 -1.11 -3.36 -2.05
CA VAL A 29 0.25 -3.88 -1.85
C VAL A 29 0.34 -4.64 -0.53
N GLU A 30 1.31 -5.54 -0.43
CA GLU A 30 1.61 -6.29 0.80
C GLU A 30 2.95 -5.86 1.38
N VAL A 31 2.96 -5.52 2.67
CA VAL A 31 4.17 -5.15 3.44
C VAL A 31 4.15 -5.90 4.75
N ASP A 32 5.14 -6.78 4.98
CA ASP A 32 5.28 -7.55 6.23
C ASP A 32 3.99 -8.28 6.65
N GLY A 33 3.25 -8.81 5.68
CA GLY A 33 1.96 -9.50 5.89
C GLY A 33 0.77 -8.58 6.18
N ARG A 34 0.93 -7.27 6.00
CA ARG A 34 -0.15 -6.28 6.06
C ARG A 34 -0.56 -5.88 4.63
N SER A 35 -1.87 -5.90 4.40
CA SER A 35 -2.48 -5.42 3.16
C SER A 35 -2.75 -3.91 3.25
N LEU A 36 -2.20 -3.13 2.32
CA LEU A 36 -2.30 -1.68 2.29
C LEU A 36 -2.85 -1.18 0.95
N CYS A 37 -3.67 -0.14 0.99
CA CYS A 37 -4.10 0.62 -0.18
C CYS A 37 -3.17 1.82 -0.37
N VAL A 38 -2.46 1.88 -1.50
CA VAL A 38 -1.66 3.03 -1.92
C VAL A 38 -2.40 3.74 -3.05
N GLY A 39 -2.75 5.01 -2.84
CA GLY A 39 -3.50 5.81 -3.80
C GLY A 39 -2.73 7.03 -4.27
N PHE A 40 -2.95 7.40 -5.53
CA PHE A 40 -2.54 8.68 -6.08
C PHE A 40 -3.79 9.52 -6.32
N THR A 41 -3.97 10.63 -5.61
CA THR A 41 -5.17 11.46 -5.75
C THR A 41 -5.17 12.19 -7.09
N GLU A 42 -6.35 12.55 -7.59
CA GLU A 42 -6.48 13.36 -8.81
C GLU A 42 -5.83 14.75 -8.65
N ASP A 43 -5.76 15.25 -7.43
CA ASP A 43 -5.14 16.54 -7.07
C ASP A 43 -3.60 16.49 -6.95
N GLY A 44 -2.99 15.30 -7.10
CA GLY A 44 -1.54 15.13 -7.18
C GLY A 44 -0.83 14.74 -5.87
N ASP A 45 -1.55 14.27 -4.86
CA ASP A 45 -1.01 13.82 -3.58
C ASP A 45 -0.98 12.29 -3.47
N TRP A 46 -0.06 11.76 -2.65
CA TRP A 46 0.05 10.33 -2.35
C TRP A 46 -0.51 10.00 -0.98
N GLY A 47 -1.23 8.88 -0.88
CA GLY A 47 -1.73 8.34 0.38
C GLY A 47 -1.50 6.84 0.50
N ALA A 48 -1.36 6.37 1.74
CA ALA A 48 -1.32 4.95 2.06
C ALA A 48 -2.11 4.69 3.35
N ILE A 49 -3.03 3.72 3.32
CA ILE A 49 -3.84 3.31 4.47
C ILE A 49 -3.95 1.79 4.54
N ASP A 50 -4.33 1.25 5.69
CA ASP A 50 -4.67 -0.18 5.80
C ASP A 50 -5.80 -0.51 4.80
N ASN A 51 -5.71 -1.66 4.13
CA ASN A 51 -6.77 -2.16 3.24
C ASN A 51 -7.93 -2.76 4.05
N VAL A 52 -8.50 -1.95 4.93
CA VAL A 52 -9.56 -2.32 5.86
C VAL A 52 -10.67 -1.28 5.79
N TYR A 53 -11.85 -1.73 5.42
CA TYR A 53 -13.08 -0.96 5.53
C TYR A 53 -13.52 -0.92 6.99
N THR A 54 -13.37 0.23 7.62
CA THR A 54 -13.52 0.36 9.08
C THR A 54 -14.94 0.17 9.59
N HIS A 55 -15.97 0.16 8.72
CA HIS A 55 -17.36 -0.04 9.13
C HIS A 55 -17.70 -1.53 9.33
N ASP A 56 -17.33 -2.39 8.37
CA ASP A 56 -17.67 -3.83 8.42
C ASP A 56 -16.45 -4.76 8.50
N GLY A 57 -15.22 -4.23 8.43
CA GLY A 57 -13.98 -5.01 8.47
C GLY A 57 -13.62 -5.72 7.16
N GLY A 58 -14.34 -5.44 6.06
CA GLY A 58 -13.99 -5.91 4.71
C GLY A 58 -12.75 -5.22 4.13
N VAL A 59 -12.37 -5.54 2.89
CA VAL A 59 -11.29 -4.85 2.18
C VAL A 59 -11.80 -3.59 1.48
N LEU A 60 -10.93 -2.59 1.31
CA LEU A 60 -11.23 -1.35 0.57
C LEU A 60 -11.03 -1.51 -0.95
N GLY A 61 -10.13 -2.42 -1.35
CA GLY A 61 -9.74 -2.69 -2.74
C GLY A 61 -10.61 -3.72 -3.44
#